data_AF-A0A533SD17-F1
#
_entry.id   AF-A0A533SD17-F1
#
_cell.length_a   1.000
_cell.length_b   1.000
_cell.length_c   1.000
_cell.angle_alpha   90.00
_cell.angle_beta   90.00
_cell.angle_gamma   90.00
#
_symmetry.space_group_name_H-M   'P 1'
#
loop_
_entity.id
_entity.type
_entity.pdbx_description
1 polymer ?
#
loop_
_entity_poly.entity_id
_entity_poly.type
_entity_poly.pdbx_seq_one_letter_code
_entity_poly.pdbx_strand_id
1 'polypeptide(L)'
;MEIRESDIQVEFFRGSGPGGQHRNVTDSAVRIRHLPTGIVVQASERRSQSQNKGLAMERLHKALARREMTVKKRTATNVPRREREKRLLDKKGASEKKKRRTIPDHDS
;
A
#
# COMPACT_ATOMS: atom_id res chain seq x y z
N MET A 1 3.82 15.20 12.29
CA MET A 1 5.10 15.17 13.04
C MET A 1 6.00 16.34 12.67
N GLU A 2 6.58 17.03 13.66
CA GLU A 2 7.75 17.90 13.44
C GLU A 2 9.02 17.04 13.55
N ILE A 3 9.93 17.16 12.58
CA ILE A 3 11.19 16.39 12.60
C ILE A 3 12.30 17.30 13.10
N ARG A 4 12.91 16.93 14.23
CA ARG A 4 14.09 17.64 14.75
C ARG A 4 15.34 17.10 14.09
N GLU A 5 16.32 17.97 13.82
CA GLU A 5 17.60 17.54 13.25
C GLU A 5 18.37 16.57 14.17
N SER A 6 18.18 16.69 15.49
CA SER A 6 18.75 15.78 16.49
C SER A 6 18.27 14.33 16.36
N ASP A 7 17.09 14.13 15.78
CA ASP A 7 16.43 12.82 15.70
C ASP A 7 16.79 12.09 14.40
N ILE A 8 17.67 12.69 13.60
CA ILE A 8 18.03 12.23 12.27
C ILE A 8 19.52 11.92 12.19
N GLN A 9 19.84 10.72 11.74
CA GLN A 9 21.19 10.33 11.36
C GLN A 9 21.32 10.36 9.84
N VAL A 10 22.31 11.12 9.34
CA VAL A 10 22.59 11.22 7.90
C VAL A 10 23.92 10.52 7.60
N GLU A 11 23.88 9.59 6.65
CA GLU A 11 25.03 8.86 6.15
C GLU A 11 25.21 9.12 4.65
N PHE A 12 26.44 9.32 4.21
CA PHE A 12 26.79 9.48 2.80
C PHE A 12 27.47 8.19 2.31
N PHE A 13 27.11 7.75 1.11
CA PHE A 13 27.67 6.52 0.55
C PHE A 13 27.71 6.58 -0.98
N ARG A 14 28.40 5.61 -1.59
CA ARG A 14 28.47 5.46 -3.05
C ARG A 14 27.20 4.82 -3.58
N GLY A 15 26.60 5.44 -4.59
CA GLY A 15 25.39 4.91 -5.21
C GLY A 15 25.67 3.60 -5.94
N SER A 16 24.92 2.55 -5.61
CA SER A 16 25.00 1.27 -6.33
C SER A 16 24.12 1.29 -7.58
N GLY A 17 24.68 0.94 -8.74
CA GLY A 17 23.92 0.65 -9.96
C GLY A 17 24.68 0.96 -11.26
N PRO A 18 24.14 0.58 -12.43
CA PRO A 18 24.76 0.85 -13.71
C PRO A 18 24.88 2.37 -13.90
N GLY A 19 26.10 2.88 -13.91
CA GLY A 19 26.40 4.28 -14.13
C GLY A 19 27.88 4.41 -14.48
N GLY A 20 28.19 5.39 -15.32
CA GLY A 20 29.57 5.67 -15.71
C GLY A 20 30.45 6.03 -14.50
N GLN A 21 31.73 6.23 -14.78
CA GLN A 21 32.79 6.51 -13.79
C GLN A 21 32.37 7.48 -12.67
N HIS A 22 31.64 8.54 -13.00
CA HIS A 22 31.21 9.55 -12.04
C HIS A 22 30.30 9.02 -10.92
N ARG A 23 29.41 8.04 -11.19
CA ARG A 23 28.47 7.47 -10.20
C ARG A 23 29.19 6.58 -9.18
N ASN A 24 30.23 5.87 -9.61
CA ASN A 24 30.92 4.87 -8.81
C ASN A 24 32.05 5.45 -7.95
N VAL A 25 32.52 6.66 -8.27
CA VAL A 25 33.64 7.32 -7.56
C VAL A 25 33.16 8.30 -6.51
N THR A 26 32.00 8.93 -6.70
CA THR A 26 31.52 10.03 -5.85
C THR A 26 30.52 9.55 -4.79
N ASP A 27 30.75 9.92 -3.52
CA ASP A 27 29.86 9.67 -2.38
C ASP A 27 28.62 10.58 -2.41
N SER A 28 27.87 10.48 -3.50
CA SER A 28 26.72 11.35 -3.78
C SER A 28 25.42 10.84 -3.16
N ALA A 29 25.30 9.55 -2.82
CA ALA A 29 24.09 8.98 -2.27
C ALA A 29 23.96 9.30 -0.77
N VAL A 30 22.73 9.56 -0.34
CA VAL A 30 22.42 9.95 1.05
C VAL A 30 21.43 8.96 1.63
N ARG A 31 21.72 8.45 2.83
CA ARG A 31 20.81 7.67 3.65
C ARG A 31 20.48 8.48 4.89
N ILE A 32 19.20 8.52 5.22
CA ILE A 32 18.69 9.23 6.38
C ILE A 32 17.89 8.25 7.22
N ARG A 33 18.26 8.13 8.50
CA ARG A 33 17.57 7.32 9.50
C ARG A 33 16.93 8.23 10.53
N HIS A 34 15.64 8.05 10.78
CA HIS A 34 14.94 8.69 11.88
C HIS A 34 15.00 7.78 13.10
N LEU A 35 15.72 8.20 14.13
CA LEU A 35 16.00 7.43 15.34
C LEU A 35 14.74 6.97 16.08
N PRO A 36 13.74 7.83 16.37
CA PRO A 36 12.62 7.43 17.21
C PRO A 36 11.61 6.52 16.50
N THR A 37 11.49 6.59 15.16
CA THR A 37 10.58 5.71 14.41
C THR A 37 11.26 4.51 13.78
N GLY A 38 12.59 4.51 13.69
CA GLY A 38 13.39 3.49 13.01
C GLY A 38 13.28 3.51 11.49
N ILE A 39 12.61 4.51 10.90
CA ILE A 39 12.43 4.60 9.44
C ILE A 39 13.73 5.03 8.79
N VAL A 40 14.17 4.26 7.80
CA VAL A 40 15.35 4.56 6.98
C VAL A 40 14.89 4.87 5.57
N VAL A 41 15.34 6.00 5.02
CA VAL A 41 15.12 6.39 3.63
C VAL A 41 16.46 6.67 2.97
N GLN A 42 16.51 6.51 1.65
CA GLN A 42 17.72 6.76 0.87
C GLN A 42 17.38 7.49 -0.43
N ALA A 43 18.31 8.29 -0.93
CA ALA A 43 18.21 9.01 -2.20
C ALA A 43 19.56 9.02 -2.91
N SER A 44 19.55 8.69 -4.20
CA SER A 44 20.75 8.64 -5.04
C SER A 44 20.45 9.05 -6.49
N GLU A 45 19.34 9.75 -6.73
CA GLU A 45 18.88 10.09 -8.08
C GLU A 45 19.65 11.25 -8.71
N ARG A 46 20.26 12.12 -7.90
CA ARG A 46 20.96 13.32 -8.35
C ARG A 46 22.47 13.15 -8.20
N ARG A 47 23.22 13.98 -8.94
CA ARG A 47 24.69 13.99 -8.90
C ARG A 47 25.25 14.62 -7.62
N SER A 48 24.50 15.50 -6.96
CA SER A 48 24.96 16.23 -5.78
C SER A 48 24.36 15.68 -4.48
N GLN A 49 25.19 15.64 -3.43
CA GLN A 49 24.78 15.18 -2.10
C GLN A 49 23.70 16.07 -1.47
N SER A 50 23.74 17.38 -1.68
CA SER A 50 22.76 18.32 -1.12
C SER A 50 21.36 18.10 -1.69
N GLN A 51 21.27 17.90 -3.02
CA GLN A 51 19.99 17.56 -3.67
C GLN A 51 19.45 16.21 -3.19
N ASN A 52 20.33 15.22 -3.02
CA ASN A 52 19.93 13.91 -2.49
C ASN A 52 19.52 14.01 -1.00
N LYS A 53 20.16 14.86 -0.19
CA LYS A 53 19.74 15.13 1.20
C LYS A 53 18.34 15.74 1.23
N GLY A 54 18.05 16.74 0.39
CA GLY A 54 16.71 17.33 0.27
C GLY A 54 15.65 16.32 -0.13
N LEU A 55 15.93 15.48 -1.13
CA LEU A 55 15.03 14.41 -1.58
C LEU A 55 14.80 13.35 -0.48
N ALA A 56 15.85 12.96 0.24
CA ALA A 56 15.73 12.01 1.34
C ALA A 56 14.88 12.59 2.48
N MET A 57 15.02 13.87 2.81
CA MET A 57 14.16 14.54 3.80
C MET A 57 12.70 14.58 3.37
N GLU A 58 12.41 14.92 2.10
CA GLU A 58 11.04 14.90 1.57
C GLU A 58 10.42 13.49 1.65
N ARG A 59 11.21 12.45 1.35
CA ARG A 59 10.80 11.04 1.50
C ARG A 59 10.54 10.67 2.95
N LEU A 60 11.37 11.15 3.88
CA LEU A 60 11.18 10.90 5.30
C LEU A 60 9.88 11.53 5.79
N HIS A 61 9.60 12.77 5.41
CA HIS A 61 8.34 13.46 5.73
C HIS A 61 7.13 12.67 5.23
N LYS A 62 7.16 12.21 3.97
CA LYS A 62 6.09 11.38 3.39
C LYS A 62 5.92 10.05 4.12
N ALA A 63 7.04 9.40 4.49
CA ALA A 63 7.01 8.12 5.21
C ALA A 63 6.41 8.27 6.62
N LEU A 64 6.78 9.34 7.34
CA LEU A 64 6.22 9.65 8.66
C LEU A 64 4.74 10.04 8.56
N ALA A 65 4.35 10.88 7.61
CA ALA A 65 2.96 11.24 7.38
C ALA A 65 2.11 10.00 7.08
N ARG A 66 2.61 9.08 6.24
CA ARG A 66 1.92 7.82 5.94
C ARG A 66 1.76 6.91 7.17
N ARG A 67 2.72 6.96 8.11
CA ARG A 67 2.64 6.21 9.37
C ARG A 67 1.62 6.82 10.33
N GLU A 68 1.53 8.15 10.38
CA GLU A 68 0.50 8.86 11.18
C GLU A 68 -0.90 8.68 10.59
N MET A 69 -1.01 8.55 9.26
CA MET A 69 -2.28 8.23 8.61
C MET A 69 -2.76 6.83 9.01
N THR A 70 -3.76 6.80 9.89
CA THR A 70 -4.51 5.57 10.15
C THR A 70 -5.18 5.12 8.86
N VAL A 71 -4.86 3.90 8.40
CA VAL A 71 -5.56 3.32 7.26
C VAL A 71 -7.00 3.12 7.70
N LYS A 72 -7.93 3.91 7.13
CA LYS A 72 -9.37 3.70 7.35
C LYS A 72 -9.68 2.25 6.98
N LYS A 73 -10.01 1.44 7.98
CA LYS A 73 -10.34 0.02 7.76
C LYS A 73 -11.43 -0.03 6.70
N ARG A 74 -11.18 -0.76 5.61
CA ARG A 74 -12.20 -1.00 4.60
C ARG A 74 -13.32 -1.79 5.28
N THR A 75 -14.46 -1.15 5.49
CA THR A 75 -15.67 -1.85 5.93
C THR A 75 -16.18 -2.68 4.77
N ALA A 76 -16.57 -3.93 5.02
CA ALA A 76 -17.18 -4.76 4.00
C ALA A 76 -18.44 -4.08 3.47
N THR A 77 -18.53 -3.94 2.15
CA THR A 77 -19.73 -3.41 1.52
C THR A 77 -20.84 -4.45 1.60
N ASN A 78 -22.02 -4.05 2.08
CA ASN A 78 -23.18 -4.92 2.09
C ASN A 78 -23.60 -5.31 0.66
N VAL A 79 -24.12 -6.53 0.50
CA VAL A 79 -24.62 -7.02 -0.80
C VAL A 79 -25.68 -6.05 -1.36
N PRO A 80 -25.54 -5.55 -2.60
CA PRO A 80 -26.48 -4.60 -3.19
C PRO A 80 -27.86 -5.22 -3.39
N ARG A 81 -28.91 -4.39 -3.31
CA ARG A 81 -30.32 -4.82 -3.35
C ARG A 81 -30.65 -5.72 -4.54
N ARG A 82 -30.16 -5.36 -5.74
CA ARG A 82 -30.33 -6.14 -6.97
C ARG A 82 -29.91 -7.61 -6.83
N GLU A 83 -28.83 -7.84 -6.10
CA GLU A 83 -28.24 -9.18 -5.95
C GLU A 83 -29.06 -10.02 -4.96
N ARG A 84 -29.65 -9.36 -3.94
CA ARG A 84 -30.60 -10.01 -3.03
C ARG A 84 -31.88 -10.38 -3.75
N GLU A 85 -32.40 -9.50 -4.59
CA GLU A 85 -33.61 -9.72 -5.40
C GLU A 85 -33.42 -10.87 -6.39
N LYS A 86 -32.27 -10.90 -7.08
CA LYS A 86 -31.91 -12.01 -7.98
C LYS A 86 -31.88 -13.36 -7.25
N ARG A 87 -31.23 -13.44 -6.08
CA ARG A 87 -31.22 -14.68 -5.26
C ARG A 87 -32.61 -15.15 -4.87
N LEU A 88 -33.52 -14.23 -4.55
CA LEU A 88 -34.91 -14.52 -4.23
C LEU A 88 -35.67 -15.09 -5.44
N LEU A 89 -35.48 -14.49 -6.62
CA LEU A 89 -36.06 -14.97 -7.87
C LEU A 89 -35.54 -16.36 -8.24
N ASP A 90 -34.23 -16.57 -8.16
CA ASP A 90 -33.61 -17.86 -8.45
C ASP A 90 -34.11 -18.96 -7.49
N LYS A 91 -34.26 -18.63 -6.19
CA LYS A 91 -34.88 -19.53 -5.20
C LYS A 91 -36.33 -19.88 -5.55
N LYS A 92 -37.14 -18.89 -5.94
CA LYS A 92 -38.53 -19.12 -6.36
C LYS A 92 -38.59 -20.03 -7.58
N GLY A 93 -37.78 -19.76 -8.61
CA GLY A 93 -37.72 -20.59 -9.82
C GLY A 93 -37.29 -22.03 -9.51
N ALA A 94 -36.30 -22.23 -8.64
CA ALA A 94 -35.87 -23.55 -8.21
C ALA A 94 -36.97 -24.31 -7.43
N SER A 95 -37.72 -23.62 -6.57
CA SER A 95 -38.85 -24.20 -5.83
C SER A 95 -39.96 -24.68 -6.76
N GLU A 96 -40.38 -23.83 -7.70
CA GLU A 96 -41.40 -24.18 -8.69
C GLU A 96 -40.96 -25.35 -9.58
N LYS A 97 -39.68 -25.39 -9.97
CA LYS A 97 -39.11 -26.51 -10.72
C LYS A 97 -39.11 -27.81 -9.91
N LYS A 98 -38.82 -27.75 -8.60
CA LYS A 98 -38.89 -28.92 -7.71
C LYS A 98 -40.32 -29.43 -7.58
N LYS A 99 -41.29 -28.54 -7.33
CA LYS A 99 -42.71 -28.91 -7.26
C LYS A 99 -43.21 -29.61 -8.52
N ARG A 100 -42.81 -29.11 -9.70
CA ARG A 100 -43.16 -29.72 -11.00
C ARG A 100 -42.46 -31.05 -11.27
N ARG A 101 -41.33 -31.31 -10.60
CA ARG A 101 -40.56 -32.56 -10.72
C ARG A 101 -40.99 -33.62 -9.71
N THR A 102 -41.73 -33.25 -8.66
CA THR A 102 -42.34 -34.22 -7.77
C THR A 102 -43.40 -34.97 -8.55
N ILE A 103 -43.15 -36.25 -8.80
CA ILE A 103 -44.13 -37.16 -9.36
C ILE A 103 -45.25 -37.27 -8.31
N PRO A 104 -46.55 -37.18 -8.67
CA PRO A 104 -47.61 -37.47 -7.72
C PRO A 104 -47.42 -38.89 -7.21
N ASP A 105 -47.37 -39.10 -5.89
CA ASP A 105 -47.38 -40.45 -5.32
C ASP A 105 -48.60 -41.18 -5.87
N HIS A 106 -48.33 -42.18 -6.72
CA HIS A 106 -49.35 -43.06 -7.28
C HIS A 106 -49.49 -44.23 -6.32
N ASP A 107 -50.18 -43.99 -5.20
CA ASP A 107 -50.61 -45.06 -4.31
C ASP A 107 -52.11 -45.32 -4.49
N SER A 108 -52.36 -46.53 -5.02
CA SER A 108 -53.57 -47.37 -4.98
C SER A 108 -54.84 -46.93 -5.72
#